data_AF-A0A831SKW1-F1
#
_entry.id   AF-A0A831SKW1-F1
#
_cell.length_a   1.000
_cell.length_b   1.000
_cell.length_c   1.000
_cell.angle_alpha   90.00
_cell.angle_beta   90.00
_cell.angle_gamma   90.00
#
_symmetry.space_group_name_H-M   'P 1'
#
loop_
_entity.id
_entity.type
_entity.pdbx_description
1 polymer ?
#
loop_
_entity_poly.entity_id
_entity_poly.type
_entity_poly.pdbx_seq_one_letter_code
_entity_poly.pdbx_strand_id
1 'polypeptide(L)'
;MAEENENKKNKFKGLFKKKKDETKKNRFIKELKIAYRSIEDFKKFLKTVLLPFIFLGILVWSMPFILPSVLPFPIDLDPVTFIVGGLVPIILGIFYPYINWKNRENDINGKMHYFITHVRVLAISDLSLKDIINMIGGKPVYKSLGEEMKRV
;
A
#
# COMPACT_ATOMS: atom_id res chain seq x y z
N MET A 1 -33.68 -5.63 38.40
CA MET A 1 -33.60 -4.32 37.68
C MET A 1 -32.18 -3.88 37.34
N ALA A 2 -31.12 -4.31 38.05
CA ALA A 2 -29.73 -3.95 37.73
C ALA A 2 -29.14 -4.73 36.52
N GLU A 3 -29.41 -6.03 36.40
CA GLU A 3 -28.84 -6.88 35.34
C GLU A 3 -29.36 -6.57 33.92
N GLU A 4 -30.61 -6.11 33.79
CA GLU A 4 -31.20 -5.79 32.48
C GLU A 4 -30.60 -4.53 31.84
N ASN A 5 -30.19 -3.57 32.67
CA ASN A 5 -29.54 -2.34 32.21
C ASN A 5 -28.08 -2.56 31.78
N GLU A 6 -27.37 -3.49 32.42
CA GLU A 6 -25.99 -3.83 32.06
C GLU A 6 -25.92 -4.57 30.72
N ASN A 7 -26.87 -5.48 30.49
CA ASN A 7 -26.96 -6.26 29.24
C ASN A 7 -27.34 -5.38 28.03
N LYS A 8 -28.23 -4.40 28.22
CA LYS A 8 -28.54 -3.37 27.20
C LYS A 8 -27.33 -2.53 26.84
N LYS A 9 -26.52 -2.12 27.83
CA LYS A 9 -25.33 -1.27 27.64
C LYS A 9 -24.21 -2.01 26.89
N ASN A 10 -24.01 -3.30 27.17
CA ASN A 10 -23.05 -4.15 26.47
C ASN A 10 -23.48 -4.45 25.02
N LYS A 11 -24.77 -4.70 24.78
CA LYS A 11 -25.33 -4.87 23.42
C LYS A 11 -25.19 -3.59 22.58
N PHE A 12 -25.43 -2.43 23.17
CA PHE A 12 -25.21 -1.13 22.52
C PHE A 12 -23.73 -0.90 22.18
N LYS A 13 -22.81 -1.12 23.13
CA LYS A 13 -21.35 -1.05 22.86
C LYS A 13 -20.93 -1.99 21.72
N GLY A 14 -21.45 -3.22 21.69
CA GLY A 14 -21.21 -4.17 20.60
C GLY A 14 -21.70 -3.69 19.24
N LEU A 15 -22.89 -3.09 19.17
CA LEU A 15 -23.46 -2.48 17.97
C LEU A 15 -22.62 -1.30 17.46
N PHE A 16 -22.20 -0.40 18.35
CA PHE A 16 -21.34 0.74 17.99
C PHE A 16 -19.95 0.30 17.53
N LYS A 17 -19.36 -0.73 18.16
CA LYS A 17 -18.09 -1.31 17.74
C LYS A 17 -18.21 -1.94 16.34
N LYS A 18 -19.24 -2.77 16.13
CA LYS A 18 -19.52 -3.40 14.82
C LYS A 18 -19.75 -2.36 13.72
N LYS A 19 -20.52 -1.31 14.00
CA LYS A 19 -20.77 -0.21 13.04
C LYS A 19 -19.49 0.55 12.70
N LYS A 20 -18.63 0.81 13.69
CA LYS A 20 -17.33 1.48 13.50
C LYS A 20 -16.37 0.62 12.66
N ASP A 21 -16.36 -0.68 12.89
CA ASP A 21 -15.52 -1.63 12.15
C ASP A 21 -15.98 -1.80 10.69
N GLU A 22 -17.29 -1.86 10.43
CA GLU A 22 -17.84 -1.86 9.07
C GLU A 22 -17.48 -0.57 8.31
N THR A 23 -17.57 0.59 8.98
CA THR A 23 -17.20 1.87 8.38
C THR A 23 -15.72 1.91 8.00
N LYS A 24 -14.85 1.36 8.85
CA LYS A 24 -13.40 1.27 8.62
C LYS A 24 -13.07 0.32 7.47
N LYS A 25 -13.72 -0.85 7.42
CA LYS A 25 -13.56 -1.84 6.33
C LYS A 25 -13.97 -1.26 4.98
N ASN A 26 -15.10 -0.57 4.93
CA ASN A 26 -15.59 0.05 3.69
C ASN A 26 -14.64 1.14 3.18
N ARG A 27 -14.03 1.91 4.09
CA ARG A 27 -12.99 2.88 3.73
C ARG A 27 -11.76 2.20 3.14
N PHE A 28 -11.27 1.14 3.77
CA PHE A 28 -10.11 0.41 3.29
C PHE A 28 -10.33 -0.20 1.89
N ILE A 29 -11.48 -0.82 1.65
CA ILE A 29 -11.83 -1.35 0.32
C ILE A 29 -11.88 -0.23 -0.73
N LYS A 30 -12.41 0.94 -0.37
CA LYS A 30 -12.45 2.11 -1.25
C LYS A 30 -11.04 2.60 -1.57
N GLU A 31 -10.16 2.71 -0.58
CA GLU A 31 -8.75 3.09 -0.77
C GLU A 31 -8.01 2.07 -1.65
N LEU A 32 -8.19 0.77 -1.41
CA LEU A 32 -7.59 -0.28 -2.23
C LEU A 32 -8.05 -0.19 -3.69
N LYS A 33 -9.35 0.05 -3.92
CA LYS A 33 -9.89 0.26 -5.27
C LYS A 33 -9.29 1.49 -5.95
N ILE A 34 -9.09 2.59 -5.21
CA ILE A 34 -8.45 3.80 -5.73
C ILE A 34 -7.00 3.53 -6.09
N ALA A 35 -6.25 2.85 -5.23
CA ALA A 35 -4.85 2.51 -5.45
C ALA A 35 -4.69 1.68 -6.73
N TYR A 36 -5.52 0.65 -6.94
CA TYR A 36 -5.50 -0.15 -8.17
C TYR A 36 -5.87 0.66 -9.42
N ARG A 37 -6.79 1.63 -9.30
CA ARG A 37 -7.14 2.53 -10.42
C ARG A 37 -6.04 3.54 -10.74
N SER A 38 -5.17 3.86 -9.78
CA SER A 38 -4.07 4.82 -9.96
C SER A 38 -2.86 4.23 -10.71
N ILE A 39 -2.87 2.93 -11.00
CA ILE A 39 -1.81 2.27 -11.76
C ILE A 39 -1.91 2.70 -13.23
N GLU A 40 -0.88 3.39 -13.73
CA GLU A 40 -0.86 3.91 -15.11
C GLU A 40 -0.83 2.80 -16.16
N ASP A 41 -0.03 1.76 -15.93
CA ASP A 41 0.07 0.61 -16.81
C ASP A 41 -0.15 -0.69 -16.03
N PHE A 42 -1.39 -1.14 -16.00
CA PHE A 42 -1.79 -2.37 -15.30
C PHE A 42 -1.09 -3.61 -15.90
N LYS A 43 -0.84 -3.62 -17.21
CA LYS A 43 -0.18 -4.74 -17.90
C LYS A 43 1.29 -4.83 -17.48
N LYS A 44 1.97 -3.68 -17.36
CA LYS A 44 3.33 -3.59 -16.83
C LYS A 44 3.39 -4.02 -15.36
N PHE A 45 2.44 -3.60 -14.54
CA PHE A 45 2.34 -4.04 -13.13
C PHE A 45 2.20 -5.57 -13.03
N LEU A 46 1.29 -6.16 -13.80
CA LEU A 46 1.08 -7.61 -13.81
C LEU A 46 2.36 -8.36 -14.14
N LYS A 47 3.07 -7.97 -15.21
CA LYS A 47 4.28 -8.68 -15.66
C LYS A 47 5.50 -8.42 -14.78
N THR A 48 5.64 -7.21 -14.26
CA THR A 48 6.88 -6.77 -13.58
C THR A 48 6.82 -7.03 -12.08
N VAL A 49 5.63 -6.98 -11.48
CA VAL A 49 5.45 -7.13 -10.04
C VAL A 49 4.68 -8.41 -9.75
N LEU A 50 3.43 -8.52 -10.21
CA LEU A 50 2.58 -9.64 -9.77
C LEU A 50 3.12 -11.00 -10.23
N LEU A 51 3.60 -11.11 -11.46
CA LEU A 51 4.09 -12.36 -12.05
C LEU A 51 5.33 -12.91 -11.30
N PRO A 52 6.40 -12.12 -11.03
CA PRO A 52 7.50 -12.58 -10.19
C PRO A 52 7.09 -13.00 -8.78
N PHE A 53 6.16 -12.27 -8.15
CA PHE A 53 5.69 -12.61 -6.81
C PHE A 53 4.85 -13.90 -6.79
N ILE A 54 4.02 -14.13 -7.82
CA ILE A 54 3.30 -15.39 -8.01
C ILE A 54 4.28 -16.54 -8.24
N PHE A 55 5.27 -16.33 -9.13
CA PHE A 55 6.30 -17.33 -9.41
C PHE A 55 7.08 -17.71 -8.15
N LEU A 56 7.48 -16.71 -7.35
CA LEU A 56 8.18 -16.93 -6.09
C LEU A 56 7.29 -17.67 -5.08
N GLY A 57 6.01 -17.32 -5.00
CA GLY A 57 5.06 -18.03 -4.14
C GLY A 57 4.89 -19.50 -4.51
N ILE A 58 4.73 -19.80 -5.81
CA ILE A 58 4.65 -21.18 -6.32
C ILE A 58 5.96 -21.93 -6.06
N LEU A 59 7.11 -21.27 -6.27
CA LEU A 59 8.43 -21.86 -6.03
C LEU A 59 8.58 -22.28 -4.56
N VAL A 60 8.28 -21.38 -3.62
CA VAL A 60 8.30 -21.68 -2.18
C VAL A 60 7.31 -22.78 -1.83
N TRP A 61 6.10 -22.76 -2.39
CA TRP A 61 5.10 -23.80 -2.15
C TRP A 61 5.54 -25.19 -2.65
N SER A 62 6.30 -25.26 -3.74
CA SER A 62 6.80 -26.51 -4.31
C SER A 62 8.03 -27.09 -3.60
N MET A 63 8.70 -26.31 -2.75
CA MET A 63 9.92 -26.73 -2.04
C MET A 63 9.79 -28.03 -1.25
N PRO A 64 8.70 -28.31 -0.48
CA PRO A 64 8.54 -29.56 0.26
C PRO A 64 8.56 -30.81 -0.60
N PHE A 65 8.23 -30.71 -1.89
CA PHE A 65 8.22 -31.86 -2.80
C PHE A 65 9.59 -32.05 -3.47
N ILE A 66 10.29 -30.95 -3.73
CA ILE A 66 11.58 -30.95 -4.45
C ILE A 66 12.74 -31.25 -3.51
N LEU A 67 12.79 -30.62 -2.33
CA LEU A 67 13.91 -30.72 -1.38
C LEU A 67 14.19 -32.16 -0.92
N PRO A 68 13.19 -32.95 -0.51
CA PRO A 68 13.43 -34.33 -0.09
C PRO A 68 13.96 -35.23 -1.20
N SER A 69 13.71 -34.89 -2.47
CA SER A 69 14.20 -35.65 -3.62
C SER A 69 15.67 -35.33 -3.97
N VAL A 70 16.18 -34.18 -3.52
CA VAL A 70 17.53 -33.68 -3.88
C VAL A 70 18.51 -33.81 -2.71
N LEU A 71 18.02 -33.73 -1.47
CA LEU A 71 18.87 -33.72 -0.28
C LEU A 71 19.05 -35.13 0.30
N PRO A 72 20.29 -35.54 0.65
CA PRO A 72 20.58 -36.89 1.16
C PRO A 72 20.23 -37.09 2.64
N PHE A 73 19.59 -36.11 3.30
CA PHE A 73 19.23 -36.16 4.71
C PHE A 73 17.72 -36.03 4.89
N PRO A 74 17.11 -36.75 5.85
CA PRO A 74 15.68 -36.61 6.14
C PRO A 74 15.42 -35.24 6.76
N ILE A 75 14.71 -34.38 6.04
CA ILE A 75 14.24 -33.09 6.54
C ILE A 75 12.72 -33.19 6.68
N ASP A 76 12.23 -33.07 7.92
CA ASP A 76 10.80 -32.92 8.19
C ASP A 76 10.37 -31.50 7.83
N LEU A 77 10.06 -31.30 6.55
CA LEU A 77 9.45 -30.08 6.05
C LEU A 77 7.94 -30.17 6.25
N ASP A 78 7.41 -29.48 7.25
CA ASP A 78 5.96 -29.37 7.43
C ASP A 78 5.34 -28.68 6.20
N PRO A 79 4.50 -29.40 5.41
CA PRO A 79 3.89 -28.83 4.21
C PRO A 79 3.09 -27.56 4.49
N VAL A 80 2.53 -27.43 5.69
CA VAL A 80 1.73 -26.26 6.11
C VAL A 80 2.58 -24.98 6.11
N THR A 81 3.83 -25.07 6.58
CA THR A 81 4.72 -23.90 6.66
C THR A 81 5.04 -23.35 5.28
N PHE A 82 5.21 -24.22 4.27
CA PHE A 82 5.52 -23.81 2.90
C PHE A 82 4.29 -23.34 2.13
N ILE A 83 3.10 -23.85 2.44
CA ILE A 83 1.84 -23.30 1.93
C ILE A 83 1.67 -21.85 2.43
N VAL A 84 1.84 -21.62 3.74
CA VAL A 84 1.75 -20.28 4.31
C VAL A 84 2.88 -19.40 3.76
N GLY A 85 4.10 -19.90 3.70
CA GLY A 85 5.27 -19.19 3.17
C GLY A 85 5.12 -18.81 1.69
N GLY A 86 4.51 -19.65 0.87
CA GLY A 86 4.22 -19.36 -0.54
C GLY A 86 3.10 -18.34 -0.74
N LEU A 87 2.14 -18.26 0.20
CA LEU A 87 1.07 -17.25 0.16
C LEU A 87 1.58 -15.84 0.50
N VAL A 88 2.56 -15.70 1.39
CA VAL A 88 3.12 -14.40 1.79
C VAL A 88 3.55 -13.51 0.60
N PRO A 89 4.40 -13.97 -0.34
CA PRO A 89 4.80 -13.15 -1.49
C PRO A 89 3.60 -12.81 -2.38
N ILE A 90 2.65 -13.72 -2.58
CA ILE A 90 1.45 -13.45 -3.39
C ILE A 90 0.62 -12.32 -2.76
N ILE A 91 0.40 -12.39 -1.45
CA ILE A 91 -0.30 -11.35 -0.69
C ILE A 91 0.45 -10.02 -0.81
N LEU A 92 1.78 -10.01 -0.65
CA LEU A 92 2.59 -8.80 -0.82
C LEU A 92 2.46 -8.20 -2.22
N GLY A 93 2.46 -9.03 -3.28
CA GLY A 93 2.26 -8.59 -4.65
C GLY A 93 0.89 -7.94 -4.87
N ILE A 94 -0.16 -8.46 -4.23
CA ILE A 94 -1.52 -7.89 -4.26
C ILE A 94 -1.59 -6.58 -3.49
N PHE A 95 -0.93 -6.46 -2.34
CA PHE A 95 -0.92 -5.23 -1.55
C PHE A 95 0.07 -4.17 -2.07
N TYR A 96 0.96 -4.53 -2.98
CA TYR A 96 1.97 -3.62 -3.53
C TYR A 96 1.41 -2.30 -4.05
N PRO A 97 0.32 -2.26 -4.87
CA PRO A 97 -0.26 -1.00 -5.34
C PRO A 97 -0.75 -0.11 -4.20
N TYR A 98 -1.36 -0.71 -3.17
CA TYR A 98 -1.83 0.02 -2.00
C TYR A 98 -0.66 0.64 -1.23
N ILE A 99 0.40 -0.14 -0.99
CA ILE A 99 1.61 0.32 -0.31
C ILE A 99 2.25 1.48 -1.08
N ASN A 100 2.41 1.34 -2.40
CA ASN A 100 3.02 2.37 -3.23
C ASN A 100 2.18 3.65 -3.27
N TRP A 101 0.86 3.54 -3.42
CA TRP A 101 -0.05 4.68 -3.38
C TRP A 101 0.03 5.40 -2.03
N LYS A 102 0.03 4.65 -0.93
CA LYS A 102 0.11 5.21 0.43
C LYS A 102 1.45 5.90 0.70
N ASN A 103 2.54 5.33 0.19
CA ASN A 103 3.86 5.93 0.30
C ASN A 103 3.94 7.27 -0.47
N ARG A 104 3.34 7.36 -1.66
CA ARG A 104 3.23 8.63 -2.41
C ARG A 104 2.44 9.68 -1.65
N GLU A 105 1.28 9.32 -1.10
CA GLU A 105 0.45 10.22 -0.28
C GLU A 105 1.24 10.75 0.93
N ASN A 106 1.96 9.87 1.63
CA ASN A 106 2.78 10.25 2.79
C ASN A 106 3.97 11.14 2.40
N ASP A 107 4.64 10.88 1.27
CA ASP A 107 5.76 11.70 0.79
C ASP A 107 5.32 13.12 0.42
N ILE A 108 4.16 13.25 -0.25
CA ILE A 108 3.52 14.54 -0.56
C ILE A 108 3.21 15.28 0.74
N ASN A 109 2.49 14.65 1.67
CA ASN A 109 2.05 15.29 2.89
C ASN A 109 3.23 15.72 3.79
N GLY A 110 4.27 14.88 3.89
CA GLY A 110 5.46 15.17 4.68
C GLY A 110 6.29 16.35 4.16
N LYS A 111 6.22 16.64 2.85
CA LYS A 111 6.98 17.74 2.21
C LYS A 111 6.13 18.96 1.92
N MET A 112 4.82 18.88 2.12
CA MET A 112 3.86 19.94 1.81
C MET A 112 4.22 21.27 2.49
N HIS A 113 4.64 21.19 3.76
CA HIS A 113 5.01 22.38 4.54
C HIS A 113 6.20 23.14 3.92
N TYR A 114 7.28 22.43 3.59
CA TYR A 114 8.46 23.02 2.94
C TYR A 114 8.15 23.51 1.51
N PHE A 115 7.28 22.80 0.80
CA PHE A 115 6.88 23.16 -0.54
C PHE A 115 6.12 24.49 -0.56
N ILE A 116 5.10 24.67 0.28
CA ILE A 116 4.29 25.89 0.31
C ILE A 116 5.15 27.12 0.62
N THR A 117 6.10 26.99 1.55
CA THR A 117 7.02 28.07 1.89
C THR A 117 7.91 28.46 0.71
N HIS A 118 8.47 27.48 0.00
CA HIS A 118 9.33 27.76 -1.14
C HIS A 118 8.55 28.35 -2.32
N VAL A 119 7.35 27.82 -2.60
CA VAL A 119 6.44 28.40 -3.60
C VAL A 119 6.12 29.85 -3.26
N ARG A 120 5.81 30.16 -2.00
CA ARG A 120 5.50 31.53 -1.56
C ARG A 120 6.67 32.47 -1.83
N VAL A 121 7.90 32.09 -1.48
CA VAL A 121 9.09 32.93 -1.73
C VAL A 121 9.29 33.16 -3.23
N LEU A 122 9.15 32.11 -4.05
CA LEU A 122 9.28 32.22 -5.51
C LEU A 122 8.16 33.08 -6.13
N ALA A 123 6.95 32.99 -5.62
CA ALA A 123 5.81 33.79 -6.08
C ALA A 123 5.96 35.28 -5.74
N ILE A 124 6.65 35.63 -4.64
CA ILE A 124 6.99 37.01 -4.29
C ILE A 124 8.11 37.56 -5.20
N SER A 125 8.89 36.69 -5.84
CA SER A 125 10.07 37.06 -6.62
C SER A 125 9.75 37.49 -8.06
N ASP A 126 8.50 37.86 -8.37
CA ASP A 126 8.00 38.17 -9.73
C ASP A 126 8.29 37.07 -10.79
N LEU A 127 8.44 35.82 -10.36
CA LEU A 127 8.61 34.69 -11.27
C LEU A 127 7.28 34.27 -11.91
N SER A 128 7.34 33.88 -13.18
CA SER A 128 6.17 33.32 -13.85
C SER A 128 5.81 31.97 -13.25
N LEU A 129 4.51 31.63 -13.21
CA LEU A 129 4.04 30.34 -12.70
C LEU A 129 4.74 29.15 -13.39
N LYS A 130 5.02 29.29 -14.69
CA LYS A 130 5.72 28.26 -15.48
C LYS A 130 7.16 28.05 -14.99
N ASP A 131 7.86 29.12 -14.59
CA ASP A 131 9.20 29.04 -14.05
C ASP A 131 9.21 28.43 -12.65
N ILE A 132 8.22 28.77 -11.82
CA ILE A 132 8.02 28.16 -10.49
C ILE A 132 7.79 26.65 -10.64
N ILE A 133 6.91 26.24 -11.56
CA ILE A 133 6.61 24.82 -11.84
C ILE A 133 7.85 24.08 -12.33
N ASN A 134 8.61 24.65 -13.27
CA ASN A 134 9.84 24.03 -13.76
C ASN A 134 10.92 23.93 -12.68
N MET A 135 11.08 24.97 -11.86
CA MET A 135 12.09 25.02 -10.81
C MET A 135 11.79 24.04 -9.67
N ILE A 136 10.54 23.95 -9.23
CA ILE A 136 10.16 23.03 -8.13
C ILE A 136 9.99 21.60 -8.64
N GLY A 137 9.37 21.41 -9.81
CA GLY A 137 9.15 20.09 -10.40
C GLY A 137 10.42 19.42 -10.90
N GLY A 138 11.50 20.18 -11.08
CA GLY A 138 12.83 19.69 -11.40
C GLY A 138 13.67 19.28 -10.19
N LYS A 139 13.29 19.67 -8.96
CA LYS A 139 14.12 19.40 -7.77
C LYS A 139 13.84 18.03 -7.16
N PRO A 140 14.89 17.20 -6.96
CA PRO A 140 14.74 15.85 -6.38
C PRO A 140 14.20 15.88 -4.95
N VAL A 141 14.32 17.01 -4.26
CA VAL A 141 13.82 17.24 -2.90
C VAL A 141 12.31 16.98 -2.81
N TYR A 142 11.55 17.36 -3.84
CA TYR A 142 10.09 17.29 -3.83
C TYR A 142 9.52 15.96 -4.36
N LYS A 143 10.33 15.07 -4.95
CA LYS A 143 9.94 13.73 -5.48
C LYS A 143 8.50 13.70 -6.04
N SER A 144 7.60 12.95 -5.39
CA SER A 144 6.21 12.74 -5.82
C SER A 144 5.41 14.03 -5.93
N LEU A 145 5.74 15.04 -5.14
CA LEU A 145 5.09 16.34 -5.18
C LEU A 145 5.53 17.18 -6.39
N GLY A 146 6.81 17.10 -6.75
CA GLY A 146 7.34 17.74 -7.96
C GLY A 146 6.82 17.08 -9.24
N GLU A 147 6.69 15.76 -9.24
CA GLU A 147 6.07 14.99 -10.33
C GLU A 147 4.58 15.36 -10.50
N GLU A 148 3.83 15.46 -9.40
CA GLU A 148 2.41 15.83 -9.47
C GLU A 148 2.22 17.26 -9.98
N MET A 149 3.08 18.19 -9.57
CA MET A 149 3.02 19.58 -10.02
C MET A 149 3.39 19.75 -11.51
N LYS A 150 4.21 18.86 -12.08
CA LYS A 150 4.47 18.82 -13.54
C LYS A 150 3.32 18.24 -14.35
N ARG A 151 2.41 17.51 -13.69
CA ARG A 151 1.28 16.82 -14.33
C ARG A 151 0.08 17.75 -14.55
N VAL A 152 -0.02 18.80 -13.74
CA VAL A 152 -1.05 19.87 -13.79
C VAL A 152 -0.61 20.95 -14.76
#